data_AF-A0A2E0ZE43-F1
#
_entry.id   AF-A0A2E0ZE43-F1
#
_cell.length_a   1.000
_cell.length_b   1.000
_cell.length_c   1.000
_cell.angle_alpha   90.00
_cell.angle_beta   90.00
_cell.angle_gamma   90.00
#
_symmetry.space_group_name_H-M   'P 1'
#
loop_
_entity.id
_entity.type
_entity.pdbx_description
1 polymer ?
#
loop_
_entity_poly.entity_id
_entity_poly.type
_entity_poly.pdbx_seq_one_letter_code
_entity_poly.pdbx_strand_id
1 'polypeptide(L)'
;MLSREEVVVRKPEEKQVAWHSLLADNQYNQIATCLEKAYLQAVDHDNVEKAALLAAARQLCASCMQLQQEVTLHEQACHQFETRRNQIDAELNKLLEMTDLAPETAVAAKPSTLWQRLSQLWQREKLLPDSPEPSLPKGQNGPMIPETAVAPTIQPQPMVPELPFNSTDSSCPQLTIYCLGVFRVYEDEHPVEEWPSRKGRAVFKYLLLHRQQRITKEVLMEQFWPEATADAARNNLNVAIYGLRQALRNGYPEFSHVLYQDDCYFLNPEMEVWVDVEQFEYIYRQAFRMVEQGDTAVAIPDLHAAELLYQGELLAEDRYEDWPAARRQQLQQNYLQLLTRLCEYYFSTEQYATCITFANKLLRVEPCHEATHRLLMRAYTRQRQGYLALRQYHQCAELLAEELAVPPDPTTTRLYEDIRNHKPI
;
A
#
# COMPACT_ATOMS: atom_id res chain seq x y z
N MET A 1 46.47 19.90 49.17
CA MET A 1 45.21 19.12 49.21
C MET A 1 44.81 18.83 47.78
N LEU A 2 44.76 17.56 47.40
CA LEU A 2 44.32 17.11 46.08
C LEU A 2 42.85 16.72 46.18
N SER A 3 41.96 17.49 45.57
CA SER A 3 40.57 17.09 45.34
C SER A 3 40.45 16.64 43.90
N ARG A 4 40.41 15.32 43.68
CA ARG A 4 40.05 14.75 42.37
C ARG A 4 38.57 15.05 42.14
N GLU A 5 38.24 15.74 41.06
CA GLU A 5 36.88 15.69 40.52
C GLU A 5 36.66 14.29 39.94
N GLU A 6 35.68 13.57 40.49
CA GLU A 6 35.27 12.28 39.96
C GLU A 6 34.56 12.49 38.62
N VAL A 7 35.28 12.22 37.53
CA VAL A 7 34.64 11.99 36.23
C VAL A 7 33.79 10.73 36.37
N VAL A 8 32.50 10.91 36.63
CA VAL A 8 31.51 9.83 36.68
C VAL A 8 31.37 9.25 35.28
N VAL A 9 32.18 8.23 34.99
CA VAL A 9 32.04 7.37 33.81
C VAL A 9 30.75 6.57 34.00
N ARG A 10 29.61 7.14 33.57
CA ARG A 10 28.33 6.43 33.48
C ARG A 10 28.54 5.10 32.77
N LYS A 11 28.12 4.01 33.41
CA LYS A 11 28.38 2.65 32.93
C LYS A 11 27.83 2.46 31.51
N PRO A 12 28.45 1.61 30.67
CA PRO A 12 27.91 1.28 29.34
C PRO A 12 26.44 0.83 29.38
N GLU A 13 26.08 0.06 30.42
CA GLU A 13 24.74 -0.48 30.69
C GLU A 13 23.67 0.63 30.77
N GLU A 14 23.91 1.72 31.49
CA GLU A 14 22.96 2.84 31.63
C GLU A 14 22.68 3.54 30.30
N LYS A 15 23.70 3.63 29.43
CA LYS A 15 23.55 4.23 28.10
C LYS A 15 22.76 3.33 27.15
N GLN A 16 22.97 2.01 27.21
CA GLN A 16 22.19 1.05 26.41
C GLN A 16 20.70 1.09 26.79
N VAL A 17 20.37 1.08 28.08
CA VAL A 17 18.98 1.16 28.57
C VAL A 17 18.27 2.43 28.07
N ALA A 18 18.96 3.58 28.06
CA ALA A 18 18.39 4.84 27.60
C ALA A 18 18.01 4.83 26.10
N TRP A 19 18.83 4.23 25.23
CA TRP A 19 18.51 4.13 23.80
C TRP A 19 17.37 3.15 23.52
N HIS A 20 17.29 2.04 24.25
CA HIS A 20 16.20 1.07 24.09
C HIS A 20 14.84 1.69 24.46
N SER A 21 14.76 2.51 25.52
CA SER A 21 13.52 3.26 25.84
C SER A 21 13.14 4.20 24.70
N LEU A 22 14.04 5.07 24.24
CA LEU A 22 13.74 6.05 23.17
C LEU A 22 13.29 5.38 21.87
N LEU A 23 13.79 4.19 21.55
CA LEU A 23 13.36 3.41 20.39
C LEU A 23 11.98 2.76 20.60
N ALA A 24 11.72 2.17 21.78
CA ALA A 24 10.42 1.60 22.13
C ALA A 24 9.31 2.67 22.19
N ASP A 25 9.64 3.85 22.74
CA ASP A 25 8.78 5.02 22.81
C ASP A 25 8.71 5.79 21.48
N ASN A 26 9.29 5.26 20.39
CA ASN A 26 9.18 5.80 19.03
C ASN A 26 9.74 7.25 18.87
N GLN A 27 10.66 7.69 19.74
CA GLN A 27 11.11 9.09 19.87
C GLN A 27 12.26 9.46 18.92
N TYR A 28 12.16 9.11 17.63
CA TYR A 28 13.25 9.27 16.65
C TYR A 28 13.80 10.70 16.51
N ASN A 29 13.00 11.74 16.76
CA ASN A 29 13.48 13.13 16.76
C ASN A 29 14.50 13.42 17.88
N GLN A 30 14.28 12.85 19.08
CA GLN A 30 15.24 12.97 20.19
C GLN A 30 16.51 12.16 19.88
N ILE A 31 16.35 10.99 19.27
CA ILE A 31 17.47 10.15 18.83
C ILE A 31 18.32 10.89 17.79
N ALA A 32 17.70 11.45 16.75
CA ALA A 32 18.37 12.25 15.71
C ALA A 32 19.13 13.45 16.30
N THR A 33 18.53 14.16 17.27
CA THR A 33 19.17 15.29 17.97
C THR A 33 20.43 14.87 18.74
N CYS A 34 20.42 13.68 19.36
CA CYS A 34 21.59 13.14 20.05
C CYS A 34 22.66 12.62 19.07
N LEU A 35 22.24 12.03 17.95
CA LEU A 35 23.15 11.58 16.88
C LEU A 35 23.85 12.75 16.17
N GLU A 36 23.18 13.88 15.94
CA GLU A 36 23.78 15.12 15.42
C GLU A 36 24.94 15.59 16.30
N LYS A 37 24.72 15.69 17.63
CA LYS A 37 25.75 16.11 18.58
C LYS A 37 26.96 15.15 18.59
N ALA A 38 26.71 13.85 18.50
CA ALA A 38 27.76 12.84 18.41
C ALA A 38 28.51 12.89 17.06
N TYR A 39 27.80 13.21 15.97
CA TYR A 39 28.35 13.33 14.62
C TYR A 39 29.32 14.51 14.53
N LEU A 40 28.90 15.70 14.98
CA LEU A 40 29.76 16.89 15.02
C LEU A 40 31.03 16.63 15.84
N GLN A 41 30.90 16.00 17.02
CA GLN A 41 32.05 15.59 17.83
C GLN A 41 32.97 14.58 17.10
N ALA A 42 32.45 13.67 16.28
CA ALA A 42 33.26 12.72 15.53
C ALA A 42 34.04 13.41 14.40
N VAL A 43 33.44 14.42 13.75
CA VAL A 43 34.08 15.27 12.73
C VAL A 43 35.18 16.13 13.36
N ASP A 44 34.92 16.78 14.51
CA ASP A 44 35.91 17.60 15.23
C ASP A 44 37.17 16.82 15.67
N HIS A 45 37.04 15.49 15.83
CA HIS A 45 38.14 14.59 16.22
C HIS A 45 38.70 13.77 15.03
N ASP A 46 38.38 14.14 13.79
CA ASP A 46 38.82 13.50 12.54
C ASP A 46 38.56 11.97 12.47
N ASN A 47 37.48 11.51 13.12
CA ASN A 47 37.11 10.09 13.17
C ASN A 47 36.10 9.74 12.07
N VAL A 48 36.62 9.49 10.86
CA VAL A 48 35.85 9.26 9.64
C VAL A 48 34.88 8.07 9.76
N GLU A 49 35.32 6.94 10.30
CA GLU A 49 34.48 5.72 10.45
C GLU A 49 33.27 5.98 11.36
N LYS A 50 33.51 6.62 12.51
CA LYS A 50 32.46 6.98 13.46
C LYS A 50 31.50 8.03 12.89
N ALA A 51 32.01 9.01 12.15
CA ALA A 51 31.19 10.00 11.47
C ALA A 51 30.27 9.36 10.41
N ALA A 52 30.77 8.40 9.62
CA ALA A 52 29.98 7.66 8.65
C ALA A 52 28.85 6.82 9.28
N LEU A 53 29.14 6.08 10.36
CA LEU A 53 28.14 5.31 11.11
C LEU A 53 27.03 6.22 11.69
N LEU A 54 27.41 7.38 12.25
CA LEU A 54 26.45 8.34 12.81
C LEU A 54 25.61 9.02 11.72
N ALA A 55 26.16 9.28 10.54
CA ALA A 55 25.40 9.79 9.39
C ALA A 55 24.34 8.77 8.91
N ALA A 56 24.70 7.48 8.82
CA ALA A 56 23.75 6.42 8.46
C ALA A 56 22.63 6.28 9.50
N ALA A 57 22.97 6.30 10.80
CA ALA A 57 21.98 6.24 11.89
C ALA A 57 20.99 7.44 11.85
N ARG A 58 21.45 8.63 11.46
CA ARG A 58 20.59 9.81 11.26
C ARG A 58 19.64 9.66 10.07
N GLN A 59 20.11 9.09 8.95
CA GLN A 59 19.24 8.80 7.80
C GLN A 59 18.14 7.82 8.17
N LEU A 60 18.46 6.76 8.93
CA LEU A 60 17.44 5.84 9.46
C LEU A 60 16.41 6.54 10.35
N CYS A 61 16.84 7.42 11.27
CA CYS A 61 15.91 8.19 12.09
C CYS A 61 14.99 9.10 11.27
N ALA A 62 15.51 9.73 10.21
CA ALA A 62 14.72 10.56 9.30
C ALA A 62 13.68 9.72 8.54
N SER A 63 14.05 8.52 8.07
CA SER A 63 13.12 7.58 7.44
C SER A 63 12.02 7.12 8.40
N CYS A 64 12.35 6.79 9.66
CA CYS A 64 11.34 6.43 10.66
C CYS A 64 10.39 7.59 10.99
N MET A 65 10.90 8.83 11.08
CA MET A 65 10.06 10.01 11.27
C MET A 65 9.11 10.27 10.09
N GLN A 66 9.56 10.02 8.86
CA GLN A 66 8.70 10.12 7.68
C GLN A 66 7.59 9.04 7.72
N LEU A 67 7.94 7.79 8.04
CA LEU A 67 6.97 6.70 8.17
C LEU A 67 5.92 6.99 9.27
N GLN A 68 6.33 7.54 10.42
CA GLN A 68 5.40 7.99 11.46
C GLN A 68 4.45 9.08 10.96
N GLN A 69 4.96 10.06 10.21
CA GLN A 69 4.13 11.10 9.63
C GLN A 69 3.12 10.53 8.61
N GLU A 70 3.53 9.54 7.82
CA GLU A 70 2.65 8.82 6.88
C GLU A 70 1.56 8.01 7.61
N VAL A 71 1.89 7.31 8.71
CA VAL A 71 0.90 6.63 9.58
C VAL A 71 -0.09 7.63 10.18
N THR A 72 0.39 8.72 10.80
CA THR A 72 -0.47 9.75 11.38
C THR A 72 -1.41 10.39 10.34
N LEU A 73 -0.94 10.58 9.10
CA LEU A 73 -1.78 11.07 8.01
C LEU A 73 -2.83 10.03 7.57
N HIS A 74 -2.49 8.74 7.61
CA HIS A 74 -3.43 7.66 7.31
C HIS A 74 -4.51 7.52 8.38
N GLU A 75 -4.14 7.51 9.67
CA GLU A 75 -5.07 7.54 10.81
C GLU A 75 -6.05 8.72 10.71
N GLN A 76 -5.53 9.91 10.38
CA GLN A 76 -6.34 11.11 10.16
C GLN A 76 -7.30 10.95 8.96
N ALA A 77 -6.86 10.32 7.87
CA ALA A 77 -7.70 10.07 6.71
C ALA A 77 -8.83 9.06 7.02
N CYS A 78 -8.51 7.97 7.72
CA CYS A 78 -9.51 6.99 8.20
C CYS A 78 -10.54 7.64 9.13
N HIS A 79 -10.08 8.45 10.10
CA HIS A 79 -10.97 9.17 11.01
C HIS A 79 -11.87 10.20 10.28
N GLN A 80 -11.33 10.89 9.27
CA GLN A 80 -12.11 11.80 8.41
C GLN A 80 -13.16 11.04 7.58
N PHE A 81 -12.80 9.88 7.03
CA PHE A 81 -13.73 9.02 6.28
C PHE A 81 -14.88 8.52 7.17
N GLU A 82 -14.59 7.99 8.37
CA GLU A 82 -15.61 7.57 9.32
C GLU A 82 -16.53 8.73 9.74
N THR A 83 -15.93 9.90 10.03
CA THR A 83 -16.68 11.12 10.35
C THR A 83 -17.61 11.50 9.20
N ARG A 84 -17.14 11.41 7.95
CA ARG A 84 -17.94 11.74 6.77
C ARG A 84 -19.05 10.72 6.51
N ARG A 85 -18.79 9.42 6.67
CA ARG A 85 -19.81 8.37 6.61
C ARG A 85 -20.92 8.64 7.64
N ASN A 86 -20.54 8.86 8.90
CA ASN A 86 -21.49 9.12 9.99
C ASN A 86 -22.31 10.41 9.77
N GLN A 87 -21.73 11.44 9.12
CA GLN A 87 -22.48 12.63 8.68
C GLN A 87 -23.51 12.31 7.60
N ILE A 88 -23.13 11.52 6.58
CA ILE A 88 -24.01 11.10 5.50
C ILE A 88 -25.16 10.25 6.06
N ASP A 89 -24.88 9.30 6.95
CA ASP A 89 -25.90 8.49 7.63
C ASP A 89 -26.89 9.37 8.41
N ALA A 90 -26.40 10.43 9.08
CA ALA A 90 -27.23 11.37 9.82
C ALA A 90 -28.08 12.29 8.92
N GLU A 91 -27.57 12.70 7.75
CA GLU A 91 -28.35 13.46 6.75
C GLU A 91 -29.39 12.56 6.06
N LEU A 92 -29.03 11.32 5.73
CA LEU A 92 -29.93 10.33 5.15
C LEU A 92 -31.11 10.03 6.10
N ASN A 93 -30.84 9.82 7.39
CA ASN A 93 -31.89 9.61 8.40
C ASN A 93 -32.85 10.81 8.48
N LYS A 94 -32.35 12.06 8.50
CA LYS A 94 -33.21 13.26 8.50
C LYS A 94 -34.09 13.33 7.25
N LEU A 95 -33.54 13.01 6.08
CA LEU A 95 -34.30 13.00 4.83
C LEU A 95 -35.38 11.90 4.84
N LEU A 96 -35.06 10.70 5.36
CA LEU A 96 -36.03 9.62 5.52
C LEU A 96 -37.17 10.02 6.48
N GLU A 97 -36.85 10.60 7.64
CA GLU A 97 -37.84 11.15 8.59
C GLU A 97 -38.77 12.19 7.95
N MET A 98 -38.26 13.03 7.04
CA MET A 98 -39.05 14.07 6.36
C MET A 98 -39.97 13.54 5.24
N THR A 99 -39.81 12.29 4.81
CA THR A 99 -40.57 11.73 3.66
C THR A 99 -41.84 10.96 4.05
N ASP A 100 -42.09 10.74 5.35
CA ASP A 100 -43.15 9.84 5.86
C ASP A 100 -43.13 8.44 5.19
N LEU A 101 -41.96 8.02 4.66
CA LEU A 101 -41.73 6.70 4.11
C LEU A 101 -41.64 5.67 5.25
N ALA A 102 -42.81 5.26 5.74
CA ALA A 102 -42.92 4.07 6.56
C ALA A 102 -42.28 2.88 5.84
N PRO A 103 -41.50 2.02 6.52
CA PRO A 103 -40.87 0.83 5.94
C PRO A 103 -41.86 -0.30 5.61
N GLU A 104 -43.05 0.03 5.10
CA GLU A 104 -44.04 -0.94 4.63
C GLU A 104 -43.51 -1.60 3.34
N THR A 105 -43.11 -2.87 3.48
CA THR A 105 -42.32 -3.66 2.50
C THR A 105 -40.84 -3.31 2.37
N ALA A 106 -40.25 -2.60 3.33
CA ALA A 106 -38.82 -2.76 3.61
C ALA A 106 -38.58 -4.11 4.30
N VAL A 107 -38.69 -5.21 3.53
CA VAL A 107 -38.03 -6.46 3.88
C VAL A 107 -36.57 -6.10 4.15
N ALA A 108 -36.07 -6.42 5.34
CA ALA A 108 -34.71 -6.09 5.77
C ALA A 108 -33.73 -6.41 4.63
N ALA A 109 -33.14 -5.37 4.05
CA ALA A 109 -32.39 -5.44 2.80
C ALA A 109 -31.03 -6.09 3.08
N LYS A 110 -31.04 -7.42 3.23
CA LYS A 110 -29.82 -8.24 3.21
C LYS A 110 -29.04 -7.93 1.92
N PRO A 111 -27.71 -7.79 2.00
CA PRO A 111 -26.90 -7.28 0.90
C PRO A 111 -27.11 -8.08 -0.40
N SER A 112 -27.51 -7.34 -1.45
CA SER A 112 -27.71 -7.72 -2.86
C SER A 112 -28.25 -9.13 -3.21
N THR A 113 -29.35 -9.14 -3.97
CA THR A 113 -30.11 -10.32 -4.41
C THR A 113 -29.37 -11.35 -5.28
N LEU A 114 -28.12 -11.09 -5.68
CA LEU A 114 -27.27 -12.06 -6.38
C LEU A 114 -26.87 -13.20 -5.43
N TRP A 115 -26.50 -12.87 -4.18
CA TRP A 115 -26.19 -13.84 -3.13
C TRP A 115 -27.41 -14.66 -2.68
N GLN A 116 -28.60 -14.05 -2.63
CA GLN A 116 -29.84 -14.75 -2.27
C GLN A 116 -30.28 -15.80 -3.31
N ARG A 117 -30.05 -15.54 -4.60
CA ARG A 117 -30.33 -16.54 -5.65
C ARG A 117 -29.36 -17.73 -5.58
N LEU A 118 -28.10 -17.49 -5.22
CA LEU A 118 -27.11 -18.55 -5.00
C LEU A 118 -27.44 -19.36 -3.74
N SER A 119 -27.80 -18.72 -2.63
CA SER A 119 -28.14 -19.44 -1.39
C SER A 119 -29.44 -20.26 -1.49
N GLN A 120 -30.43 -19.81 -2.27
CA GLN A 120 -31.65 -20.59 -2.54
C GLN A 120 -31.41 -21.87 -3.36
N LEU A 121 -30.32 -21.93 -4.15
CA LEU A 121 -29.92 -23.16 -4.84
C LEU A 121 -29.24 -24.16 -3.88
N TRP A 122 -28.53 -23.67 -2.86
CA TRP A 122 -27.82 -24.50 -1.88
C TRP A 122 -28.68 -24.95 -0.69
N GLN A 123 -29.67 -24.17 -0.23
CA GLN A 123 -30.57 -24.57 0.89
C GLN A 123 -31.56 -25.71 0.54
N ARG A 124 -31.40 -26.39 -0.60
CA ARG A 124 -32.34 -27.40 -1.08
C ARG A 124 -32.14 -28.79 -0.46
N GLU A 125 -31.04 -29.03 0.25
CA GLU A 125 -30.83 -30.23 1.07
C GLU A 125 -30.64 -29.88 2.56
N LYS A 126 -31.40 -30.58 3.42
CA LYS A 126 -31.64 -30.32 4.85
C LYS A 126 -30.45 -30.84 5.70
N LEU A 127 -30.15 -30.34 6.90
CA LEU A 127 -30.94 -30.46 8.14
C LEU A 127 -30.43 -29.50 9.26
N LEU A 128 -31.35 -28.99 10.09
CA LEU A 128 -31.16 -28.43 11.45
C LEU A 128 -31.50 -29.50 12.52
N PRO A 129 -31.33 -29.30 13.87
CA PRO A 129 -30.90 -28.12 14.66
C PRO A 129 -29.64 -28.45 15.56
N ASP A 130 -29.26 -27.83 16.69
CA ASP A 130 -29.83 -26.81 17.62
C ASP A 130 -28.73 -26.07 18.46
N SER A 131 -29.14 -25.40 19.55
CA SER A 131 -28.43 -24.50 20.51
C SER A 131 -27.98 -25.23 21.81
N PRO A 132 -27.34 -24.62 22.85
CA PRO A 132 -26.99 -23.19 23.07
C PRO A 132 -25.59 -22.87 23.71
N GLU A 133 -25.32 -21.56 23.93
CA GLU A 133 -24.30 -20.90 24.80
C GLU A 133 -24.17 -21.47 26.25
N PRO A 134 -23.05 -21.27 27.05
CA PRO A 134 -22.50 -19.92 27.38
C PRO A 134 -21.03 -19.71 27.91
N SER A 135 -20.61 -18.44 27.96
CA SER A 135 -19.78 -17.74 29.00
C SER A 135 -18.24 -17.90 29.14
N LEU A 136 -17.57 -16.74 29.36
CA LEU A 136 -16.13 -16.52 29.67
C LEU A 136 -15.79 -16.57 31.18
N PRO A 137 -14.51 -16.83 31.56
CA PRO A 137 -13.77 -15.77 32.30
C PRO A 137 -12.22 -15.69 32.14
N LYS A 138 -11.75 -14.43 32.16
CA LYS A 138 -10.43 -13.82 32.57
C LYS A 138 -9.30 -14.68 33.19
N GLY A 139 -8.03 -14.36 32.86
CA GLY A 139 -6.88 -14.68 33.75
C GLY A 139 -5.41 -14.48 33.28
N GLN A 140 -4.86 -13.26 33.44
CA GLN A 140 -3.48 -12.87 33.84
C GLN A 140 -2.16 -13.64 33.47
N ASN A 141 -1.15 -12.82 33.09
CA ASN A 141 0.31 -12.89 33.35
C ASN A 141 1.22 -13.90 32.58
N GLY A 142 2.28 -13.36 31.93
CA GLY A 142 3.53 -14.08 31.59
C GLY A 142 4.57 -13.98 32.73
N PRO A 143 5.91 -13.95 32.48
CA PRO A 143 6.69 -14.18 31.25
C PRO A 143 7.85 -15.19 31.43
N MET A 144 8.63 -15.51 30.37
CA MET A 144 10.12 -15.57 30.36
C MET A 144 10.71 -16.16 29.06
N ILE A 145 11.91 -15.67 28.69
CA ILE A 145 12.82 -16.20 27.65
C ILE A 145 14.11 -16.66 28.38
N PRO A 146 14.92 -17.61 27.86
CA PRO A 146 16.18 -17.13 27.28
C PRO A 146 16.77 -17.94 26.09
N GLU A 147 17.49 -17.20 25.25
CA GLU A 147 18.74 -17.55 24.54
C GLU A 147 18.89 -18.85 23.72
N THR A 148 19.07 -18.68 22.41
CA THR A 148 20.42 -18.85 21.83
C THR A 148 20.64 -17.93 20.62
N ALA A 149 21.91 -17.62 20.32
CA ALA A 149 22.31 -16.53 19.42
C ALA A 149 22.28 -16.89 17.92
N VAL A 150 22.06 -15.87 17.08
CA VAL A 150 22.97 -15.37 16.01
C VAL A 150 22.33 -14.10 15.41
N ALA A 151 23.11 -13.03 15.22
CA ALA A 151 22.61 -11.78 14.64
C ALA A 151 22.76 -11.78 13.11
N PRO A 152 21.66 -11.63 12.33
CA PRO A 152 21.74 -11.44 10.89
C PRO A 152 21.76 -9.96 10.51
N THR A 153 22.33 -9.66 9.34
CA THR A 153 22.33 -8.34 8.71
C THR A 153 20.90 -7.85 8.45
N ILE A 154 20.47 -6.79 9.15
CA ILE A 154 19.13 -6.22 8.99
C ILE A 154 19.06 -5.47 7.66
N GLN A 155 18.40 -6.08 6.67
CA GLN A 155 17.77 -5.33 5.57
C GLN A 155 16.52 -4.62 6.11
N PRO A 156 16.19 -3.41 5.65
CA PRO A 156 15.01 -2.69 6.14
C PRO A 156 13.73 -3.45 5.77
N GLN A 157 13.05 -4.03 6.76
CA GLN A 157 11.73 -4.62 6.58
C GLN A 157 10.70 -3.50 6.29
N PRO A 158 9.84 -3.64 5.27
CA PRO A 158 8.80 -2.66 5.00
C PRO A 158 7.69 -2.74 6.05
N MET A 159 7.26 -1.58 6.52
CA MET A 159 6.20 -1.42 7.53
C MET A 159 4.88 -2.08 7.07
N VAL A 160 4.22 -2.77 8.01
CA VAL A 160 2.92 -3.41 7.80
C VAL A 160 1.82 -2.35 7.96
N PRO A 161 0.96 -2.10 6.96
CA PRO A 161 -0.24 -1.27 7.14
C PRO A 161 -1.25 -2.01 8.03
N GLU A 162 -2.02 -1.29 8.85
CA GLU A 162 -3.13 -1.92 9.58
C GLU A 162 -4.15 -2.55 8.61
N LEU A 163 -4.59 -3.75 8.95
CA LEU A 163 -5.37 -4.61 8.07
C LEU A 163 -6.87 -4.33 8.23
N PRO A 164 -7.67 -4.34 7.14
CA PRO A 164 -9.04 -3.82 7.16
C PRO A 164 -10.09 -4.77 7.79
N PHE A 165 -9.68 -5.80 8.53
CA PHE A 165 -10.57 -6.84 9.04
C PHE A 165 -10.67 -6.83 10.56
N ASN A 166 -11.91 -6.69 11.04
CA ASN A 166 -12.25 -6.82 12.45
C ASN A 166 -13.42 -7.83 12.54
N SER A 167 -13.09 -9.13 12.46
CA SER A 167 -14.05 -10.23 12.57
C SER A 167 -13.48 -11.35 13.44
N THR A 168 -14.23 -11.76 14.47
CA THR A 168 -13.77 -12.67 15.53
C THR A 168 -14.28 -14.12 15.35
N ASP A 169 -14.57 -14.54 14.12
CA ASP A 169 -15.12 -15.88 13.77
C ASP A 169 -14.20 -16.63 12.80
N SER A 170 -13.01 -17.01 13.27
CA SER A 170 -11.97 -17.71 12.49
C SER A 170 -12.32 -19.19 12.21
N SER A 171 -13.20 -19.42 11.23
CA SER A 171 -13.49 -20.76 10.67
C SER A 171 -12.87 -21.00 9.29
N CYS A 172 -12.34 -19.96 8.65
CA CYS A 172 -11.64 -19.99 7.37
C CYS A 172 -10.47 -18.99 7.41
N PRO A 173 -9.37 -19.25 6.67
CA PRO A 173 -8.23 -18.32 6.62
C PRO A 173 -8.59 -17.01 5.92
N GLN A 174 -8.08 -15.92 6.48
CA GLN A 174 -8.16 -14.57 5.91
C GLN A 174 -6.83 -14.22 5.25
N LEU A 175 -6.84 -13.97 3.94
CA LEU A 175 -5.66 -13.53 3.20
C LEU A 175 -5.72 -12.03 2.88
N THR A 176 -4.74 -11.27 3.37
CA THR A 176 -4.48 -9.90 2.89
C THR A 176 -3.29 -9.92 1.95
N ILE A 177 -3.47 -9.45 0.72
CA ILE A 177 -2.46 -9.55 -0.33
C ILE A 177 -2.18 -8.19 -0.96
N TYR A 178 -0.91 -7.82 -0.96
CA TYR A 178 -0.40 -6.61 -1.61
C TYR A 178 0.32 -7.01 -2.90
N CYS A 179 -0.11 -6.45 -4.01
CA CYS A 179 0.42 -6.65 -5.35
C CYS A 179 0.92 -5.34 -5.99
N LEU A 180 0.52 -4.16 -5.52
CA LEU A 180 1.00 -2.87 -6.00
C LEU A 180 2.35 -2.54 -5.34
N GLY A 181 3.45 -2.73 -6.08
CA GLY A 181 4.81 -2.69 -5.57
C GLY A 181 5.35 -4.07 -5.18
N VAL A 182 5.93 -4.19 -3.97
CA VAL A 182 6.53 -5.45 -3.47
C VAL A 182 5.44 -6.43 -3.06
N PHE A 183 5.47 -7.65 -3.61
CA PHE A 183 4.41 -8.63 -3.40
C PHE A 183 4.47 -9.25 -2.01
N ARG A 184 3.44 -9.01 -1.20
CA ARG A 184 3.33 -9.47 0.19
C ARG A 184 2.00 -10.19 0.40
N VAL A 185 2.02 -11.25 1.19
CA VAL A 185 0.84 -12.03 1.57
C VAL A 185 0.86 -12.17 3.08
N TYR A 186 -0.28 -11.94 3.71
CA TYR A 186 -0.52 -12.16 5.13
C TYR A 186 -1.69 -13.13 5.26
N GLU A 187 -1.56 -14.12 6.14
CA GLU A 187 -2.58 -15.08 6.53
C GLU A 187 -2.91 -14.85 8.00
N ASP A 188 -4.15 -14.46 8.31
CA ASP A 188 -4.59 -14.05 9.66
C ASP A 188 -3.57 -13.10 10.33
N GLU A 189 -3.24 -12.02 9.63
CA GLU A 189 -2.22 -11.00 9.99
C GLU A 189 -0.75 -11.46 9.97
N HIS A 190 -0.46 -12.76 9.85
CA HIS A 190 0.91 -13.29 9.85
C HIS A 190 1.54 -13.29 8.45
N PRO A 191 2.76 -12.77 8.25
CA PRO A 191 3.37 -12.71 6.93
C PRO A 191 3.78 -14.09 6.40
N VAL A 192 3.40 -14.39 5.16
CA VAL A 192 3.83 -15.60 4.43
C VAL A 192 5.18 -15.32 3.76
N GLU A 193 6.25 -15.39 4.54
CA GLU A 193 7.62 -15.11 4.07
C GLU A 193 8.23 -16.29 3.29
N GLU A 194 7.99 -17.53 3.75
CA GLU A 194 8.60 -18.74 3.16
C GLU A 194 7.77 -19.32 2.01
N TRP A 195 8.34 -19.29 0.79
CA TRP A 195 7.75 -19.91 -0.39
C TRP A 195 8.64 -21.06 -0.87
N PRO A 196 8.30 -22.34 -0.58
CA PRO A 196 9.12 -23.51 -0.93
C PRO A 196 9.41 -23.67 -2.44
N SER A 197 8.65 -22.98 -3.30
CA SER A 197 8.87 -22.94 -4.74
C SER A 197 8.63 -21.54 -5.29
N ARG A 198 9.64 -20.96 -5.96
CA ARG A 198 9.48 -19.69 -6.71
C ARG A 198 8.40 -19.80 -7.79
N LYS A 199 8.29 -20.95 -8.48
CA LYS A 199 7.19 -21.20 -9.43
C LYS A 199 5.85 -21.40 -8.71
N GLY A 200 5.83 -21.91 -7.48
CA GLY A 200 4.63 -21.90 -6.62
C GLY A 200 4.15 -20.47 -6.31
N ARG A 201 5.05 -19.57 -5.89
CA ARG A 201 4.74 -18.13 -5.67
C ARG A 201 4.24 -17.46 -6.97
N ALA A 202 4.80 -17.81 -8.12
CA ALA A 202 4.35 -17.29 -9.43
C ALA A 202 2.96 -17.82 -9.84
N VAL A 203 2.71 -19.12 -9.69
CA VAL A 203 1.38 -19.73 -9.94
C VAL A 203 0.32 -19.11 -9.02
N PHE A 204 0.65 -18.84 -7.75
CA PHE A 204 -0.28 -18.15 -6.85
C PHE A 204 -0.61 -16.73 -7.31
N LYS A 205 0.38 -15.93 -7.69
CA LYS A 205 0.16 -14.58 -8.24
C LYS A 205 -0.76 -14.61 -9.46
N TYR A 206 -0.60 -15.60 -10.35
CA TYR A 206 -1.48 -15.78 -11.51
C TYR A 206 -2.91 -16.19 -11.10
N LEU A 207 -3.06 -17.21 -10.26
CA LEU A 207 -4.38 -17.62 -9.74
C LEU A 207 -5.08 -16.48 -8.97
N LEU A 208 -4.33 -15.60 -8.33
CA LEU A 208 -4.83 -14.42 -7.64
C LEU A 208 -5.35 -13.34 -8.61
N LEU A 209 -4.56 -12.94 -9.60
CA LEU A 209 -5.02 -11.96 -10.60
C LEU A 209 -6.19 -12.48 -11.44
N HIS A 210 -6.38 -13.80 -11.48
CA HIS A 210 -7.49 -14.49 -12.11
C HIS A 210 -8.49 -15.12 -11.11
N ARG A 211 -8.56 -14.67 -9.85
CA ARG A 211 -9.29 -15.41 -8.77
C ARG A 211 -10.78 -15.67 -9.00
N GLN A 212 -11.41 -14.94 -9.92
CA GLN A 212 -12.82 -15.13 -10.31
C GLN A 212 -12.99 -16.21 -11.41
N GLN A 213 -11.91 -16.86 -11.83
CA GLN A 213 -11.85 -17.82 -12.93
C GLN A 213 -11.28 -19.17 -12.46
N ARG A 214 -11.70 -20.25 -13.11
CA ARG A 214 -11.05 -21.57 -13.01
C ARG A 214 -10.02 -21.68 -14.13
N ILE A 215 -8.75 -21.92 -13.79
CA ILE A 215 -7.65 -21.98 -14.76
C ILE A 215 -7.28 -23.44 -15.01
N THR A 216 -7.33 -23.88 -16.28
CA THR A 216 -6.95 -25.25 -16.64
C THR A 216 -5.48 -25.53 -16.32
N LYS A 217 -5.16 -26.78 -15.95
CA LYS A 217 -3.77 -27.21 -15.74
C LYS A 217 -2.92 -27.00 -16.99
N GLU A 218 -3.49 -27.15 -18.19
CA GLU A 218 -2.81 -26.91 -19.47
C GLU A 218 -2.35 -25.45 -19.60
N VAL A 219 -3.20 -24.48 -19.27
CA VAL A 219 -2.83 -23.05 -19.31
C VAL A 219 -1.71 -22.75 -18.31
N LEU A 220 -1.75 -23.33 -17.10
CA LEU A 220 -0.64 -23.17 -16.14
C LEU A 220 0.65 -23.86 -16.60
N MET A 221 0.55 -25.02 -17.27
CA MET A 221 1.69 -25.73 -17.84
C MET A 221 2.37 -24.91 -18.93
N GLU A 222 1.60 -24.40 -19.88
CA GLU A 222 2.07 -23.56 -21.00
C GLU A 222 2.63 -22.23 -20.49
N GLN A 223 1.95 -21.56 -19.55
CA GLN A 223 2.38 -20.27 -19.01
C GLN A 223 3.70 -20.34 -18.22
N PHE A 224 3.91 -21.42 -17.45
CA PHE A 224 5.03 -21.49 -16.50
C PHE A 224 6.18 -22.41 -16.93
N TRP A 225 5.94 -23.35 -17.84
CA TRP A 225 6.94 -24.28 -18.39
C TRP A 225 6.74 -24.53 -19.92
N PRO A 226 6.73 -23.49 -20.77
CA PRO A 226 6.45 -23.63 -22.21
C PRO A 226 7.42 -24.57 -22.93
N GLU A 227 8.68 -24.60 -22.50
CA GLU A 227 9.75 -25.44 -23.09
C GLU A 227 9.74 -26.90 -22.61
N ALA A 228 8.84 -27.29 -21.71
CA ALA A 228 8.81 -28.63 -21.12
C ALA A 228 7.84 -29.56 -21.87
N THR A 229 8.15 -30.86 -21.90
CA THR A 229 7.19 -31.87 -22.39
C THR A 229 5.96 -31.92 -21.47
N ALA A 230 4.80 -32.30 -21.99
CA ALA A 230 3.54 -32.28 -21.25
C ALA A 230 3.60 -33.03 -19.90
N ASP A 231 4.26 -34.19 -19.84
CA ASP A 231 4.40 -34.94 -18.58
C ASP A 231 5.38 -34.27 -17.60
N ALA A 232 6.46 -33.64 -18.09
CA ALA A 232 7.39 -32.89 -17.27
C ALA A 232 6.75 -31.61 -16.71
N ALA A 233 6.02 -30.85 -17.55
CA ALA A 233 5.27 -29.68 -17.14
C ALA A 233 4.18 -30.03 -16.12
N ARG A 234 3.44 -31.14 -16.30
CA ARG A 234 2.46 -31.64 -15.33
C ARG A 234 3.11 -31.98 -13.98
N ASN A 235 4.25 -32.68 -13.99
CA ASN A 235 4.97 -32.99 -12.76
C ASN A 235 5.49 -31.72 -12.05
N ASN A 236 6.03 -30.76 -12.80
CA ASN A 236 6.49 -29.48 -12.27
C ASN A 236 5.34 -28.65 -11.67
N LEU A 237 4.16 -28.64 -12.32
CA LEU A 237 2.96 -28.01 -11.80
C LEU A 237 2.51 -28.65 -10.48
N ASN A 238 2.48 -29.99 -10.40
CA ASN A 238 2.15 -30.68 -9.15
C ASN A 238 3.09 -30.29 -8.00
N VAL A 239 4.40 -30.23 -8.25
CA VAL A 239 5.40 -29.79 -7.26
C VAL A 239 5.22 -28.31 -6.88
N ALA A 240 4.91 -27.44 -7.84
CA ALA A 240 4.63 -26.02 -7.58
C ALA A 240 3.36 -25.82 -6.74
N ILE A 241 2.28 -26.53 -7.04
CA ILE A 241 1.02 -26.51 -6.27
C ILE A 241 1.21 -27.11 -4.87
N TYR A 242 2.01 -28.17 -4.73
CA TYR A 242 2.36 -28.72 -3.42
C TYR A 242 3.12 -27.69 -2.57
N GLY A 243 4.19 -27.08 -3.11
CA GLY A 243 4.95 -26.04 -2.41
C GLY A 243 4.11 -24.80 -2.09
N LEU A 244 3.16 -24.43 -2.96
CA LEU A 244 2.18 -23.38 -2.73
C LEU A 244 1.26 -23.70 -1.55
N ARG A 245 0.61 -24.87 -1.55
CA ARG A 245 -0.23 -25.31 -0.42
C ARG A 245 0.55 -25.43 0.88
N GLN A 246 1.85 -25.74 0.82
CA GLN A 246 2.70 -25.77 2.00
C GLN A 246 3.04 -24.36 2.55
N ALA A 247 3.22 -23.36 1.68
CA ALA A 247 3.46 -21.97 2.10
C ALA A 247 2.27 -21.36 2.87
N LEU A 248 1.04 -21.70 2.44
CA LEU A 248 -0.21 -21.22 3.03
C LEU A 248 -0.77 -22.16 4.11
N ARG A 249 -0.01 -23.16 4.60
CA ARG A 249 -0.58 -24.17 5.52
C ARG A 249 -0.65 -23.70 6.99
N ASN A 250 -0.33 -22.45 7.27
CA ASN A 250 -0.24 -21.97 8.64
C ASN A 250 -1.65 -21.70 9.19
N GLY A 251 -1.86 -21.95 10.49
CA GLY A 251 -3.20 -21.86 11.11
C GLY A 251 -4.18 -22.98 10.73
N TYR A 252 -4.25 -23.41 9.45
CA TYR A 252 -5.32 -24.27 8.94
C TYR A 252 -4.83 -25.54 8.20
N PRO A 253 -4.34 -26.58 8.92
CA PRO A 253 -3.69 -27.75 8.31
C PRO A 253 -4.55 -28.61 7.37
N GLU A 254 -5.86 -28.56 7.56
CA GLU A 254 -6.89 -29.31 6.81
C GLU A 254 -7.60 -28.45 5.74
N PHE A 255 -7.39 -27.13 5.75
CA PHE A 255 -7.94 -26.25 4.74
C PHE A 255 -7.07 -26.29 3.48
N SER A 256 -7.71 -26.20 2.30
CA SER A 256 -6.98 -26.17 1.03
C SER A 256 -7.24 -24.86 0.30
N HIS A 257 -6.25 -23.97 0.31
CA HIS A 257 -6.30 -22.63 -0.28
C HIS A 257 -6.37 -22.64 -1.81
N VAL A 258 -5.94 -23.75 -2.43
CA VAL A 258 -5.98 -23.95 -3.88
C VAL A 258 -6.66 -25.27 -4.16
N LEU A 259 -7.86 -25.21 -4.73
CA LEU A 259 -8.66 -26.37 -5.11
C LEU A 259 -8.28 -26.87 -6.51
N TYR A 260 -8.61 -28.13 -6.78
CA TYR A 260 -8.49 -28.74 -8.10
C TYR A 260 -9.79 -29.47 -8.44
N GLN A 261 -10.46 -29.05 -9.51
CA GLN A 261 -11.73 -29.63 -9.96
C GLN A 261 -11.84 -29.46 -11.48
N ASP A 262 -12.36 -30.48 -12.18
CA ASP A 262 -12.62 -30.43 -13.63
C ASP A 262 -11.39 -29.99 -14.44
N ASP A 263 -10.23 -30.58 -14.11
CA ASP A 263 -8.90 -30.27 -14.66
C ASP A 263 -8.42 -28.81 -14.50
N CYS A 264 -9.08 -28.04 -13.63
CA CYS A 264 -8.75 -26.65 -13.32
C CYS A 264 -8.26 -26.46 -11.87
N TYR A 265 -7.34 -25.52 -11.69
CA TYR A 265 -6.96 -24.95 -10.40
C TYR A 265 -7.62 -23.58 -10.19
N PHE A 266 -7.97 -23.29 -8.94
CA PHE A 266 -8.52 -21.99 -8.52
C PHE A 266 -8.28 -21.79 -7.02
N LEU A 267 -8.25 -20.52 -6.57
CA LEU A 267 -8.24 -20.20 -5.15
C LEU A 267 -9.56 -20.65 -4.50
N ASN A 268 -9.51 -21.19 -3.30
CA ASN A 268 -10.72 -21.65 -2.60
C ASN A 268 -11.65 -20.46 -2.29
N PRO A 269 -12.90 -20.45 -2.79
CA PRO A 269 -13.85 -19.36 -2.57
C PRO A 269 -14.38 -19.27 -1.13
N GLU A 270 -14.09 -20.25 -0.27
CA GLU A 270 -14.38 -20.20 1.17
C GLU A 270 -13.38 -19.35 1.95
N MET A 271 -12.27 -18.92 1.33
CA MET A 271 -11.33 -17.96 1.95
C MET A 271 -11.88 -16.54 1.87
N GLU A 272 -11.70 -15.77 2.95
CA GLU A 272 -11.79 -14.32 2.86
C GLU A 272 -10.49 -13.78 2.27
N VAL A 273 -10.57 -13.00 1.19
CA VAL A 273 -9.39 -12.50 0.46
C VAL A 273 -9.56 -11.02 0.14
N TRP A 274 -8.65 -10.21 0.68
CA TRP A 274 -8.47 -8.80 0.31
C TRP A 274 -7.24 -8.65 -0.58
N VAL A 275 -7.37 -7.83 -1.63
CA VAL A 275 -6.28 -7.54 -2.57
C VAL A 275 -6.24 -6.04 -2.83
N ASP A 276 -5.08 -5.42 -2.62
CA ASP A 276 -4.87 -3.99 -2.83
C ASP A 276 -5.25 -3.51 -4.24
N VAL A 277 -4.97 -4.30 -5.28
CA VAL A 277 -5.35 -4.06 -6.68
C VAL A 277 -6.87 -3.96 -6.85
N GLU A 278 -7.62 -4.88 -6.23
CA GLU A 278 -9.08 -4.90 -6.35
C GLU A 278 -9.72 -3.75 -5.57
N GLN A 279 -9.16 -3.45 -4.38
CA GLN A 279 -9.59 -2.33 -3.56
C GLN A 279 -9.29 -0.99 -4.25
N PHE A 280 -8.09 -0.84 -4.83
CA PHE A 280 -7.69 0.31 -5.65
C PHE A 280 -8.68 0.53 -6.79
N GLU A 281 -8.98 -0.51 -7.58
CA GLU A 281 -9.91 -0.40 -8.70
C GLU A 281 -11.36 -0.17 -8.28
N TYR A 282 -11.79 -0.71 -7.14
CA TYR A 282 -13.12 -0.43 -6.60
C TYR A 282 -13.25 1.06 -6.24
N ILE A 283 -12.33 1.57 -5.41
CA ILE A 283 -12.32 2.97 -4.97
C ILE A 283 -12.16 3.91 -6.18
N TYR A 284 -11.20 3.63 -7.07
CA TYR A 284 -10.96 4.39 -8.30
C TYR A 284 -12.24 4.56 -9.13
N ARG A 285 -12.98 3.47 -9.38
CA ARG A 285 -14.23 3.51 -10.17
C ARG A 285 -15.34 4.29 -9.47
N GLN A 286 -15.41 4.24 -8.14
CA GLN A 286 -16.42 5.00 -7.39
C GLN A 286 -16.08 6.50 -7.39
N ALA A 287 -14.82 6.86 -7.13
CA ALA A 287 -14.35 8.23 -7.19
C ALA A 287 -14.54 8.86 -8.57
N PHE A 288 -14.19 8.15 -9.65
CA PHE A 288 -14.32 8.69 -11.00
C PHE A 288 -15.78 8.87 -11.44
N ARG A 289 -16.73 8.04 -10.96
CA ARG A 289 -18.17 8.29 -11.17
C ARG A 289 -18.63 9.60 -10.52
N MET A 290 -18.15 9.92 -9.32
CA MET A 290 -18.45 11.20 -8.66
C MET A 290 -17.84 12.38 -9.43
N VAL A 291 -16.60 12.24 -9.94
CA VAL A 291 -15.96 13.25 -10.81
C VAL A 291 -16.78 13.47 -12.10
N GLU A 292 -17.24 12.40 -12.75
CA GLU A 292 -18.10 12.46 -13.96
C GLU A 292 -19.46 13.12 -13.68
N GLN A 293 -19.99 13.00 -12.46
CA GLN A 293 -21.23 13.66 -12.02
C GLN A 293 -21.03 15.15 -11.67
N GLY A 294 -19.78 15.63 -11.62
CA GLY A 294 -19.41 17.00 -11.28
C GLY A 294 -19.00 17.19 -9.81
N ASP A 295 -19.22 16.19 -8.96
CA ASP A 295 -18.97 16.21 -7.51
C ASP A 295 -17.50 15.90 -7.17
N THR A 296 -16.57 16.54 -7.89
CA THR A 296 -15.11 16.30 -7.76
C THR A 296 -14.62 16.48 -6.32
N ALA A 297 -15.16 17.47 -5.58
CA ALA A 297 -14.81 17.70 -4.17
C ALA A 297 -15.22 16.54 -3.24
N VAL A 298 -16.31 15.83 -3.56
CA VAL A 298 -16.77 14.65 -2.81
C VAL A 298 -15.90 13.43 -3.10
N ALA A 299 -15.34 13.35 -4.32
CA ALA A 299 -14.44 12.27 -4.74
C ALA A 299 -13.03 12.32 -4.09
N ILE A 300 -12.61 13.47 -3.54
CA ILE A 300 -11.22 13.66 -3.08
C ILE A 300 -10.76 12.65 -2.02
N PRO A 301 -11.54 12.34 -0.94
CA PRO A 301 -11.14 11.34 0.04
C PRO A 301 -10.91 9.95 -0.58
N ASP A 302 -11.78 9.54 -1.50
CA ASP A 302 -11.65 8.26 -2.23
C ASP A 302 -10.42 8.27 -3.15
N LEU A 303 -10.15 9.38 -3.84
CA LEU A 303 -8.93 9.51 -4.65
C LEU A 303 -7.66 9.41 -3.80
N HIS A 304 -7.63 9.95 -2.57
CA HIS A 304 -6.50 9.74 -1.62
C HIS A 304 -6.42 8.29 -1.15
N ALA A 305 -7.54 7.66 -0.80
CA ALA A 305 -7.55 6.27 -0.34
C ALA A 305 -7.00 5.32 -1.43
N ALA A 306 -7.38 5.53 -2.69
CA ALA A 306 -6.79 4.81 -3.82
C ALA A 306 -5.32 5.20 -4.08
N GLU A 307 -4.92 6.46 -3.87
CA GLU A 307 -3.51 6.88 -3.98
C GLU A 307 -2.60 6.11 -2.99
N LEU A 308 -3.05 5.94 -1.75
CA LEU A 308 -2.31 5.23 -0.70
C LEU A 308 -2.19 3.71 -0.94
N LEU A 309 -3.11 3.11 -1.70
CA LEU A 309 -3.02 1.71 -2.09
C LEU A 309 -1.98 1.49 -3.20
N TYR A 310 -1.75 2.48 -4.06
CA TYR A 310 -0.80 2.36 -5.17
C TYR A 310 0.64 2.64 -4.71
N GLN A 311 1.24 1.64 -4.07
CA GLN A 311 2.63 1.72 -3.57
C GLN A 311 3.69 1.45 -4.64
N GLY A 312 3.31 1.05 -5.85
CA GLY A 312 4.21 0.84 -6.98
C GLY A 312 3.57 0.07 -8.14
N GLU A 313 4.40 -0.26 -9.13
CA GLU A 313 4.01 -1.10 -10.26
C GLU A 313 3.48 -2.46 -9.80
N LEU A 314 2.42 -2.97 -10.44
CA LEU A 314 1.87 -4.30 -10.16
C LEU A 314 2.96 -5.37 -10.29
N LEU A 315 3.22 -6.10 -9.20
CA LEU A 315 4.20 -7.16 -9.09
C LEU A 315 5.61 -6.71 -9.50
N ALA A 316 6.10 -5.61 -8.90
CA ALA A 316 7.36 -4.93 -9.27
C ALA A 316 8.65 -5.79 -9.19
N GLU A 317 8.59 -6.96 -8.55
CA GLU A 317 9.63 -7.99 -8.52
C GLU A 317 9.69 -8.83 -9.81
N ASP A 318 8.56 -9.03 -10.49
CA ASP A 318 8.36 -9.98 -11.59
C ASP A 318 8.52 -9.31 -12.97
N ARG A 319 9.47 -8.38 -13.10
CA ARG A 319 9.59 -7.48 -14.27
C ARG A 319 9.71 -8.18 -15.63
N TYR A 320 10.29 -9.38 -15.64
CA TYR A 320 10.52 -10.21 -16.82
C TYR A 320 9.38 -11.18 -17.15
N GLU A 321 8.30 -11.19 -16.37
CA GLU A 321 7.10 -11.96 -16.67
C GLU A 321 6.18 -11.11 -17.58
N ASP A 322 5.75 -11.67 -18.72
CA ASP A 322 4.92 -10.94 -19.69
C ASP A 322 3.43 -10.95 -19.35
N TRP A 323 2.95 -12.02 -18.69
CA TRP A 323 1.52 -12.22 -18.41
C TRP A 323 0.83 -11.10 -17.59
N PRO A 324 1.49 -10.35 -16.68
CA PRO A 324 0.85 -9.22 -16.02
C PRO A 324 0.98 -7.90 -16.82
N ALA A 325 1.76 -7.83 -17.90
CA ALA A 325 2.20 -6.56 -18.49
C ALA A 325 1.03 -5.63 -18.90
N ALA A 326 0.02 -6.16 -19.59
CA ALA A 326 -1.19 -5.42 -19.95
C ALA A 326 -1.95 -4.90 -18.71
N ARG A 327 -1.94 -5.68 -17.61
CA ARG A 327 -2.56 -5.31 -16.33
C ARG A 327 -1.75 -4.24 -15.59
N ARG A 328 -0.42 -4.31 -15.62
CA ARG A 328 0.46 -3.24 -15.08
C ARG A 328 0.18 -1.92 -15.78
N GLN A 329 0.15 -1.92 -17.11
CA GLN A 329 -0.14 -0.73 -17.93
C GLN A 329 -1.52 -0.14 -17.61
N GLN A 330 -2.56 -0.97 -17.50
CA GLN A 330 -3.91 -0.51 -17.13
C GLN A 330 -3.93 0.18 -15.75
N LEU A 331 -3.31 -0.44 -14.75
CA LEU A 331 -3.28 0.11 -13.38
C LEU A 331 -2.44 1.39 -13.29
N GLN A 332 -1.32 1.46 -14.01
CA GLN A 332 -0.49 2.67 -14.13
C GLN A 332 -1.28 3.82 -14.78
N GLN A 333 -2.04 3.55 -15.85
CA GLN A 333 -2.89 4.54 -16.50
C GLN A 333 -4.00 5.06 -15.57
N ASN A 334 -4.64 4.18 -14.78
CA ASN A 334 -5.61 4.58 -13.77
C ASN A 334 -4.95 5.46 -12.69
N TYR A 335 -3.76 5.10 -12.21
CA TYR A 335 -3.03 5.89 -11.20
C TYR A 335 -2.63 7.28 -11.73
N LEU A 336 -2.15 7.38 -12.98
CA LEU A 336 -1.85 8.65 -13.63
C LEU A 336 -3.09 9.55 -13.79
N GLN A 337 -4.25 8.97 -14.14
CA GLN A 337 -5.52 9.70 -14.19
C GLN A 337 -5.94 10.20 -12.80
N LEU A 338 -5.84 9.36 -11.77
CA LEU A 338 -6.14 9.71 -10.38
C LEU A 338 -5.26 10.88 -9.89
N LEU A 339 -3.93 10.79 -10.10
CA LEU A 339 -3.00 11.85 -9.75
C LEU A 339 -3.31 13.15 -10.50
N THR A 340 -3.70 13.06 -11.78
CA THR A 340 -4.13 14.22 -12.58
C THR A 340 -5.34 14.90 -11.96
N ARG A 341 -6.37 14.15 -11.51
CA ARG A 341 -7.55 14.73 -10.84
C ARG A 341 -7.23 15.38 -9.50
N LEU A 342 -6.38 14.77 -8.68
CA LEU A 342 -5.89 15.38 -7.44
C LEU A 342 -5.13 16.70 -7.73
N CYS A 343 -4.26 16.70 -8.73
CA CYS A 343 -3.53 17.88 -9.20
C CYS A 343 -4.47 19.01 -9.66
N GLU A 344 -5.45 18.71 -10.52
CA GLU A 344 -6.44 19.69 -11.01
C GLU A 344 -7.27 20.29 -9.87
N TYR A 345 -7.75 19.46 -8.94
CA TYR A 345 -8.51 19.92 -7.79
C TYR A 345 -7.69 20.83 -6.87
N TYR A 346 -6.48 20.41 -6.48
CA TYR A 346 -5.64 21.20 -5.59
C TYR A 346 -5.08 22.46 -6.25
N PHE A 347 -4.90 22.48 -7.57
CA PHE A 347 -4.56 23.72 -8.28
C PHE A 347 -5.75 24.69 -8.34
N SER A 348 -6.94 24.20 -8.68
CA SER A 348 -8.16 25.04 -8.79
C SER A 348 -8.67 25.59 -7.46
N THR A 349 -8.39 24.90 -6.34
CA THR A 349 -8.68 25.35 -4.97
C THR A 349 -7.52 26.13 -4.33
N GLU A 350 -6.52 26.56 -5.11
CA GLU A 350 -5.35 27.34 -4.70
C GLU A 350 -4.43 26.67 -3.65
N GLN A 351 -4.58 25.37 -3.42
CA GLN A 351 -3.76 24.55 -2.54
C GLN A 351 -2.47 24.09 -3.26
N TYR A 352 -1.69 25.07 -3.73
CA TYR A 352 -0.56 24.86 -4.63
C TYR A 352 0.53 23.92 -4.05
N ALA A 353 0.73 23.91 -2.72
CA ALA A 353 1.69 23.01 -2.07
C ALA A 353 1.29 21.52 -2.24
N THR A 354 0.03 21.20 -1.98
CA THR A 354 -0.54 19.85 -2.16
C THR A 354 -0.54 19.44 -3.63
N CYS A 355 -0.87 20.38 -4.54
CA CYS A 355 -0.76 20.16 -5.99
C CYS A 355 0.67 19.78 -6.41
N ILE A 356 1.70 20.42 -5.87
CA ILE A 356 3.11 20.11 -6.18
C ILE A 356 3.48 18.70 -5.70
N THR A 357 3.02 18.27 -4.53
CA THR A 357 3.25 16.91 -4.04
C THR A 357 2.72 15.86 -5.02
N PHE A 358 1.47 15.97 -5.47
CA PHE A 358 0.89 15.02 -6.42
C PHE A 358 1.48 15.13 -7.83
N ALA A 359 1.83 16.34 -8.28
CA ALA A 359 2.49 16.53 -9.57
C ALA A 359 3.90 15.89 -9.59
N ASN A 360 4.63 15.96 -8.48
CA ASN A 360 5.90 15.25 -8.33
C ASN A 360 5.72 13.72 -8.27
N LYS A 361 4.65 13.21 -7.65
CA LYS A 361 4.30 11.78 -7.72
C LYS A 361 4.02 11.34 -9.17
N LEU A 362 3.31 12.17 -9.94
CA LEU A 362 2.99 11.89 -11.34
C LEU A 362 4.27 11.86 -12.20
N LEU A 363 5.17 12.84 -12.06
CA LEU A 363 6.46 12.84 -12.78
C LEU A 363 7.44 11.74 -12.35
N ARG A 364 7.23 11.09 -11.20
CA ARG A 364 7.98 9.87 -10.83
C ARG A 364 7.51 8.63 -11.61
N VAL A 365 6.29 8.65 -12.14
CA VAL A 365 5.70 7.57 -12.95
C VAL A 365 5.85 7.84 -14.43
N GLU A 366 5.65 9.10 -14.85
CA GLU A 366 5.75 9.55 -16.24
C GLU A 366 6.64 10.82 -16.33
N PRO A 367 7.98 10.67 -16.37
CA PRO A 367 8.92 11.80 -16.32
C PRO A 367 8.75 12.80 -17.46
N CYS A 368 8.39 12.34 -18.65
CA CYS A 368 8.17 13.18 -19.83
C CYS A 368 6.78 13.85 -19.90
N HIS A 369 5.96 13.81 -18.83
CA HIS A 369 4.60 14.37 -18.86
C HIS A 369 4.58 15.91 -18.82
N GLU A 370 4.78 16.54 -19.99
CA GLU A 370 4.86 18.00 -20.17
C GLU A 370 3.72 18.80 -19.50
N ALA A 371 2.49 18.29 -19.52
CA ALA A 371 1.36 18.99 -18.90
C ALA A 371 1.54 19.14 -17.38
N THR A 372 2.19 18.17 -16.72
CA THR A 372 2.50 18.23 -15.29
C THR A 372 3.68 19.16 -15.00
N HIS A 373 4.70 19.19 -15.87
CA HIS A 373 5.74 20.23 -15.77
C HIS A 373 5.15 21.63 -15.89
N ARG A 374 4.27 21.88 -16.87
CA ARG A 374 3.55 23.16 -16.99
C ARG A 374 2.69 23.49 -15.75
N LEU A 375 2.07 22.48 -15.13
CA LEU A 375 1.32 22.66 -13.89
C LEU A 375 2.22 23.08 -12.72
N LEU A 376 3.36 22.41 -12.53
CA LEU A 376 4.37 22.77 -11.53
C LEU A 376 4.90 24.19 -11.75
N MET A 377 5.23 24.55 -13.00
CA MET A 377 5.66 25.91 -13.37
C MET A 377 4.64 26.99 -12.95
N ARG A 378 3.35 26.72 -13.15
CA ARG A 378 2.26 27.59 -12.69
C ARG A 378 2.16 27.63 -11.17
N ALA A 379 2.18 26.47 -10.50
CA ALA A 379 2.05 26.37 -9.04
C ALA A 379 3.20 27.07 -8.30
N TYR A 380 4.45 26.91 -8.78
CA TYR A 380 5.61 27.63 -8.25
C TYR A 380 5.48 29.15 -8.47
N THR A 381 5.04 29.60 -9.65
CA THR A 381 4.82 31.04 -9.91
C THR A 381 3.73 31.63 -9.01
N ARG A 382 2.62 30.91 -8.79
CA ARG A 382 1.54 31.34 -7.86
C ARG A 382 2.03 31.44 -6.41
N GLN A 383 2.98 30.59 -5.99
CA GLN A 383 3.68 30.72 -4.70
C GLN A 383 4.83 31.75 -4.69
N ARG A 384 4.98 32.57 -5.75
CA ARG A 384 6.08 33.54 -5.94
C ARG A 384 7.48 32.92 -6.00
N GLN A 385 7.57 31.61 -6.25
CA GLN A 385 8.82 30.85 -6.37
C GLN A 385 9.25 30.74 -7.85
N GLY A 386 9.28 31.86 -8.58
CA GLY A 386 9.52 31.88 -10.02
C GLY A 386 10.83 31.20 -10.46
N TYR A 387 11.86 31.19 -9.62
CA TYR A 387 13.12 30.49 -9.91
C TYR A 387 12.93 28.96 -10.00
N LEU A 388 12.02 28.36 -9.21
CA LEU A 388 11.68 26.93 -9.31
C LEU A 388 10.89 26.65 -10.59
N ALA A 389 10.02 27.57 -11.01
CA ALA A 389 9.30 27.44 -12.28
C ALA A 389 10.27 27.46 -13.49
N LEU A 390 11.27 28.34 -13.48
CA LEU A 390 12.31 28.35 -14.52
C LEU A 390 13.16 27.07 -14.48
N ARG A 391 13.57 26.61 -13.30
CA ARG A 391 14.29 25.33 -13.13
C ARG A 391 13.46 24.14 -13.63
N GLN A 392 12.16 24.15 -13.40
CA GLN A 392 11.26 23.08 -13.81
C GLN A 392 11.16 22.95 -15.34
N TYR A 393 11.19 24.08 -16.05
CA TYR A 393 11.27 24.08 -17.52
C TYR A 393 12.57 23.46 -18.02
N HIS A 394 13.72 23.80 -17.42
CA HIS A 394 15.01 23.24 -17.83
C HIS A 394 15.05 21.72 -17.61
N GLN A 395 14.58 21.23 -16.47
CA GLN A 395 14.45 19.78 -16.21
C GLN A 395 13.53 19.09 -17.25
N CYS A 396 12.40 19.72 -17.61
CA CYS A 396 11.50 19.19 -18.64
C CYS A 396 12.19 19.12 -20.01
N ALA A 397 12.91 20.17 -20.41
CA ALA A 397 13.62 20.22 -21.68
C ALA A 397 14.80 19.24 -21.76
N GLU A 398 15.50 19.01 -20.64
CA GLU A 398 16.55 18.00 -20.50
C GLU A 398 15.96 16.59 -20.68
N LEU A 399 14.91 16.23 -19.92
CA LEU A 399 14.27 14.91 -19.99
C LEU A 399 13.71 14.59 -21.39
N LEU A 400 13.00 15.52 -22.02
CA LEU A 400 12.43 15.31 -23.37
C LEU A 400 13.53 15.13 -24.44
N ALA A 401 14.66 15.82 -24.30
CA ALA A 401 15.78 15.69 -25.20
C ALA A 401 16.53 14.36 -24.99
N GLU A 402 16.65 13.89 -23.74
CA GLU A 402 17.35 12.65 -23.39
C GLU A 402 16.51 11.39 -23.68
N GLU A 403 15.23 11.36 -23.30
CA GLU A 403 14.38 10.16 -23.40
C GLU A 403 13.67 10.05 -24.75
N LEU A 404 13.24 11.18 -25.34
CA LEU A 404 12.37 11.21 -26.52
C LEU A 404 13.01 11.88 -27.75
N ALA A 405 14.19 12.50 -27.61
CA ALA A 405 14.87 13.27 -28.64
C ALA A 405 14.00 14.40 -29.28
N VAL A 406 13.10 15.00 -28.50
CA VAL A 406 12.23 16.11 -28.93
C VAL A 406 12.45 17.37 -28.10
N PRO A 407 12.25 18.57 -28.66
CA PRO A 407 12.16 19.80 -27.86
C PRO A 407 10.82 19.90 -27.12
N PRO A 408 10.71 20.72 -26.06
CA PRO A 408 9.43 21.03 -25.40
C PRO A 408 8.38 21.59 -26.36
N ASP A 409 7.11 21.26 -26.09
CA ASP A 409 5.97 21.82 -26.82
C ASP A 409 5.97 23.37 -26.80
N PRO A 410 5.53 24.05 -27.88
CA PRO A 410 5.47 25.52 -27.93
C PRO A 410 4.67 26.16 -26.77
N THR A 411 3.68 25.49 -26.21
CA THR A 411 2.93 25.97 -25.03
C THR A 411 3.78 25.92 -23.75
N THR A 412 4.68 24.95 -23.62
CA THR A 412 5.64 24.84 -22.51
C THR A 412 6.71 25.92 -22.62
N THR A 413 7.27 26.11 -23.81
CA THR A 413 8.25 27.18 -24.09
C THR A 413 7.64 28.57 -23.85
N ARG A 414 6.42 28.82 -24.34
CA ARG A 414 5.73 30.10 -24.12
C ARG A 414 5.48 30.39 -22.64
N LEU A 415 5.09 29.38 -21.85
CA LEU A 415 4.90 29.54 -20.41
C LEU A 415 6.21 29.96 -19.72
N TYR A 416 7.33 29.33 -20.09
CA TYR A 416 8.66 29.74 -19.60
C TYR A 416 9.00 31.19 -19.96
N GLU A 417 8.73 31.62 -21.20
CA GLU A 417 8.98 33.01 -21.60
C GLU A 417 8.07 34.00 -20.86
N ASP A 418 6.81 33.66 -20.64
CA ASP A 418 5.85 34.50 -19.91
C ASP A 418 6.28 34.65 -18.43
N ILE A 419 6.75 33.56 -17.78
CA ILE A 419 7.36 33.60 -16.44
C ILE A 419 8.63 34.45 -16.42
N ARG A 420 9.58 34.21 -17.34
CA ARG A 420 10.86 34.93 -17.40
C ARG A 420 10.66 36.44 -17.58
N ASN A 421 9.67 36.81 -18.39
CA ASN A 421 9.31 38.21 -18.64
C ASN A 421 8.33 38.79 -17.61
N HIS A 422 8.04 38.08 -16.51
CA HIS A 422 7.18 38.53 -15.41
C HIS A 422 5.75 38.92 -15.85
N LYS A 423 5.21 38.25 -16.87
CA LYS A 423 3.81 38.42 -17.30
C LYS A 423 2.86 37.71 -16.32
N PRO A 424 1.59 38.16 -16.20
CA PRO A 424 0.58 37.47 -15.40
C PRO A 424 0.22 36.08 -15.98
N ILE A 425 -0.08 35.12 -15.09
CA ILE A 425 -0.31 33.68 -15.39
C ILE A 425 -1.49 33.12 -14.58
#